data_AF-A0A146FJU2-F1
#
_entry.id   AF-A0A146FJU2-F1
#
_cell.length_a   1.000
_cell.length_b   1.000
_cell.length_c   1.000
_cell.angle_alpha   90.00
_cell.angle_beta   90.00
_cell.angle_gamma   90.00
#
_symmetry.space_group_name_H-M   'P 1'
#
loop_
_entity.id
_entity.type
_entity.pdbx_description
1 polymer ?
#
loop_
_entity_poly.entity_id
_entity_poly.type
_entity_poly.pdbx_seq_one_letter_code
_entity_poly.pdbx_strand_id
1 'polypeptide(L)'
;MPQTTDIAKYMMHATVYGFKLYHFGPDSTPVMLPSEDPQHRVEGMLILGLNEEHRNRIYEYESGLMRLVDVRAHVTQLDSFEGYDISSVRIVDAGAFVWNQEKEDEGMNELPSTEQGLYTWPIDGILCSQIYQNMLAAQRASTIDLARTSAPDA
;
A
#
# COMPACT_ATOMS: atom_id res chain seq x y z
N MET A 1 23.97 7.81 9.73
CA MET A 1 23.92 6.65 8.80
C MET A 1 22.60 6.73 8.07
N PRO A 2 22.57 6.98 6.76
CA PRO A 2 21.33 6.92 6.02
C PRO A 2 20.91 5.45 5.96
N GLN A 3 19.88 5.09 6.71
CA GLN A 3 19.41 3.71 6.78
C GLN A 3 18.50 3.48 5.57
N THR A 4 19.02 2.80 4.56
CA THR A 4 18.19 2.10 3.58
C THR A 4 17.37 1.08 4.39
N THR A 5 16.16 1.48 4.75
CA THR A 5 15.30 0.66 5.60
C THR A 5 14.72 -0.40 4.70
N ASP A 6 15.00 -1.66 4.99
CA ASP A 6 14.46 -2.80 4.25
C ASP A 6 12.92 -2.79 4.39
N ILE A 7 12.24 -2.14 3.44
CA ILE A 7 10.80 -1.85 3.49
C ILE A 7 10.02 -3.16 3.68
N ALA A 8 10.49 -4.24 3.03
CA ALA A 8 9.88 -5.56 3.11
C ALA A 8 9.78 -6.07 4.57
N LYS A 9 10.73 -5.73 5.45
CA LYS A 9 10.69 -6.11 6.88
C LYS A 9 9.63 -5.39 7.69
N TYR A 10 9.08 -4.30 7.17
CA TYR A 10 8.05 -3.51 7.81
C TYR A 10 6.70 -3.61 7.08
N MET A 11 6.58 -4.59 6.17
CA MET A 11 5.32 -4.92 5.54
C MET A 11 4.57 -5.98 6.35
N MET A 12 3.28 -5.76 6.52
CA MET A 12 2.38 -6.70 7.17
C MET A 12 1.11 -6.87 6.37
N HIS A 13 0.59 -8.09 6.30
CA HIS A 13 -0.70 -8.33 5.64
C HIS A 13 -1.80 -7.55 6.35
N ALA A 14 -2.61 -6.87 5.56
CA ALA A 14 -3.74 -6.12 6.06
C ALA A 14 -4.90 -6.14 5.06
N THR A 15 -6.11 -5.99 5.60
CA THR A 15 -7.34 -5.89 4.82
C THR A 15 -7.98 -4.53 5.03
N VAL A 16 -8.42 -3.89 3.96
CA VAL A 16 -9.26 -2.67 4.02
C VAL A 16 -10.64 -2.97 3.45
N TYR A 17 -11.67 -2.33 3.99
CA TYR A 17 -13.08 -2.57 3.64
C TYR A 17 -13.67 -1.37 2.90
N GLY A 18 -14.70 -1.61 2.10
CA GLY A 18 -15.38 -0.60 1.29
C GLY A 18 -14.64 -0.24 0.00
N PHE A 19 -13.77 -1.12 -0.49
CA PHE A 19 -12.98 -0.88 -1.69
C PHE A 19 -12.96 -2.11 -2.61
N LYS A 20 -12.73 -1.86 -3.89
CA LYS A 20 -12.44 -2.86 -4.92
C LYS A 20 -11.10 -2.56 -5.58
N LEU A 21 -10.52 -3.55 -6.26
CA LEU A 21 -9.34 -3.37 -7.10
C LEU A 21 -9.69 -3.38 -8.57
N TYR A 22 -9.05 -2.48 -9.32
CA TYR A 22 -9.16 -2.32 -10.76
C TYR A 22 -7.78 -2.28 -11.41
N HIS A 23 -7.69 -2.58 -12.69
CA HIS A 23 -6.47 -2.44 -13.49
C HIS A 23 -6.77 -1.83 -14.87
N PHE A 24 -5.80 -1.10 -15.42
CA PHE A 24 -5.88 -0.51 -16.77
C PHE A 24 -5.38 -1.46 -17.86
N GLY A 25 -4.68 -2.52 -17.47
CA GLY A 25 -4.13 -3.53 -18.35
C GLY A 25 -3.52 -4.69 -17.55
N PRO A 26 -3.21 -5.82 -18.20
CA PRO A 26 -2.75 -7.04 -17.51
C PRO A 26 -1.47 -6.83 -16.69
N ASP A 27 -0.61 -5.88 -17.08
CA ASP A 27 0.66 -5.57 -16.41
C ASP A 27 0.61 -4.27 -15.60
N SER A 28 -0.54 -3.59 -15.54
CA SER A 28 -0.65 -2.33 -14.81
C SER A 28 -0.73 -2.56 -13.30
N THR A 29 -0.15 -1.66 -12.52
CA THR A 29 -0.31 -1.64 -11.06
C THR A 29 -1.80 -1.47 -10.73
N PRO A 30 -2.42 -2.38 -9.94
CA PRO A 30 -3.81 -2.25 -9.55
C PRO A 30 -4.08 -0.95 -8.78
N VAL A 31 -5.29 -0.43 -8.92
CA VAL A 31 -5.76 0.78 -8.25
C VAL A 31 -7.00 0.49 -7.44
N MET A 32 -7.14 1.16 -6.29
CA MET A 32 -8.34 1.03 -5.45
C MET A 32 -9.39 2.06 -5.85
N LEU A 33 -10.65 1.63 -5.88
CA LEU A 33 -11.82 2.50 -5.97
C LEU A 33 -12.79 2.20 -4.83
N PRO A 34 -13.51 3.21 -4.30
CA PRO A 34 -14.57 3.00 -3.33
C PRO A 34 -15.66 2.08 -3.88
N SER A 35 -16.20 1.24 -3.00
CA SER A 35 -17.31 0.33 -3.30
C SER A 35 -18.61 0.87 -2.72
N GLU A 36 -19.72 0.69 -3.42
CA GLU A 36 -21.06 0.89 -2.86
C GLU A 36 -21.41 -0.17 -1.80
N ASP A 37 -20.82 -1.38 -1.90
CA ASP A 37 -20.92 -2.40 -0.88
C ASP A 37 -19.77 -2.25 0.15
N PRO A 38 -20.08 -1.94 1.43
CA PRO A 38 -19.07 -1.81 2.48
C PRO A 38 -18.40 -3.13 2.88
N GLN A 39 -18.94 -4.28 2.45
CA GLN A 39 -18.36 -5.60 2.71
C GLN A 39 -17.27 -6.01 1.71
N HIS A 40 -17.22 -5.34 0.55
CA HIS A 40 -16.09 -5.51 -0.37
C HIS A 40 -14.79 -5.14 0.33
N ARG A 41 -13.77 -5.95 0.12
CA ARG A 41 -12.52 -5.82 0.85
C ARG A 41 -11.31 -6.09 -0.03
N VAL A 42 -10.26 -5.33 0.22
CA VAL A 42 -8.98 -5.45 -0.46
C VAL A 42 -7.95 -5.94 0.54
N GLU A 43 -7.36 -7.09 0.25
CA GLU A 43 -6.20 -7.62 0.96
C GLU A 43 -4.91 -7.21 0.25
N GLY A 44 -3.98 -6.67 1.04
CA GLY A 44 -2.68 -6.23 0.56
C GLY A 44 -1.70 -6.06 1.72
N MET A 45 -0.74 -5.14 1.55
CA MET A 45 0.33 -4.92 2.53
C MET A 45 0.23 -3.53 3.16
N LEU A 46 0.16 -3.49 4.48
CA LEU A 46 0.39 -2.29 5.27
C LEU A 46 1.89 -2.12 5.48
N ILE A 47 2.41 -0.93 5.20
CA ILE A 47 3.83 -0.59 5.31
C ILE A 47 4.02 0.34 6.49
N LEU A 48 4.76 -0.10 7.49
CA LEU A 48 5.08 0.66 8.70
C LEU A 48 6.44 1.36 8.58
N GLY A 49 6.67 2.34 9.45
CA GLY A 49 8.00 2.96 9.61
C GLY A 49 8.39 3.95 8.49
N LEU A 50 7.44 4.38 7.65
CA LEU A 50 7.68 5.47 6.71
C LEU A 50 7.75 6.80 7.46
N ASN A 51 8.90 7.50 7.35
CA ASN A 51 9.06 8.85 7.88
C ASN A 51 8.32 9.87 7.00
N GLU A 52 8.21 11.11 7.47
CA GLU A 52 7.49 12.18 6.76
C GLU A 52 8.04 12.43 5.35
N GLU A 53 9.36 12.44 5.20
CA GLU A 53 10.02 12.66 3.90
C GLU A 53 9.69 11.54 2.89
N HIS A 54 9.75 10.28 3.32
CA HIS A 54 9.36 9.14 2.49
C HIS A 54 7.89 9.22 2.10
N ARG A 55 6.99 9.56 3.03
CA ARG A 55 5.56 9.73 2.74
C ARG A 55 5.31 10.83 1.72
N ASN A 56 5.95 11.99 1.88
CA ASN A 56 5.80 13.12 0.97
C ASN A 56 6.30 12.78 -0.44
N ARG A 57 7.39 12.03 -0.55
CA ARG A 57 7.91 11.60 -1.86
C ARG A 57 7.07 10.54 -2.53
N ILE A 58 6.57 9.55 -1.77
CA ILE A 58 5.59 8.59 -2.31
C ILE A 58 4.37 9.36 -2.80
N TYR A 59 3.89 10.34 -2.03
CA TYR A 59 2.83 11.23 -2.47
C TYR A 59 3.19 11.94 -3.77
N GLU A 60 4.35 12.58 -3.90
CA GLU A 60 4.78 13.23 -5.15
C GLU A 60 4.78 12.29 -6.36
N TYR A 61 5.19 11.02 -6.18
CA TYR A 61 5.19 10.03 -7.27
C TYR A 61 3.77 9.56 -7.65
N GLU A 62 2.87 9.41 -6.68
CA GLU A 62 1.54 8.84 -6.89
C GLU A 62 0.43 9.90 -7.11
N SER A 63 0.65 11.15 -6.68
CA SER A 63 -0.39 12.20 -6.54
C SER A 63 -0.90 12.84 -7.84
N GLY A 64 -0.54 12.31 -9.02
CA GLY A 64 -1.09 12.78 -10.29
C GLY A 64 -2.52 12.27 -10.54
N LEU A 65 -2.69 10.96 -10.40
CA LEU A 65 -3.93 10.26 -10.76
C LEU A 65 -4.61 9.59 -9.55
N MET A 66 -3.95 9.60 -8.40
CA MET A 66 -4.46 9.05 -7.16
C MET A 66 -4.56 10.13 -6.08
N ARG A 67 -5.50 9.94 -5.16
CA ARG A 67 -5.65 10.72 -3.94
C ARG A 67 -5.29 9.86 -2.75
N LEU A 68 -4.62 10.47 -1.78
CA LEU A 68 -4.37 9.86 -0.49
C LEU A 68 -5.63 9.99 0.38
N VAL A 69 -6.12 8.87 0.91
CA VAL A 69 -7.26 8.82 1.82
C VAL A 69 -6.89 8.09 3.11
N ASP A 70 -7.54 8.46 4.20
CA ASP A 70 -7.43 7.75 5.47
C ASP A 70 -8.26 6.46 5.42
N VAL A 71 -7.65 5.34 5.76
CA VAL A 71 -8.27 4.01 5.82
C VAL A 71 -7.98 3.33 7.14
N ARG A 72 -8.88 2.42 7.52
CA ARG A 72 -8.68 1.51 8.65
C ARG A 72 -8.21 0.17 8.12
N ALA A 73 -6.92 -0.11 8.34
CA ALA A 73 -6.29 -1.37 7.95
C ALA A 73 -6.49 -2.41 9.07
N HIS A 74 -7.13 -3.52 8.73
CA HIS A 74 -7.35 -4.65 9.63
C HIS A 74 -6.21 -5.65 9.46
N VAL A 75 -5.40 -5.79 10.50
CA VAL A 75 -4.33 -6.77 10.59
C VAL A 75 -4.85 -7.98 11.35
N THR A 76 -4.92 -9.12 10.67
CA THR A 76 -5.24 -10.39 11.32
C THR A 76 -3.95 -11.10 11.70
N GLN A 77 -3.77 -11.35 12.98
CA GLN A 77 -2.69 -12.18 13.51
C GLN A 77 -3.30 -13.51 13.96
N LEU A 78 -2.88 -14.59 13.30
CA LEU A 78 -3.19 -15.94 13.71
C LEU A 78 -2.06 -16.42 14.65
N ASP A 79 -2.44 -16.86 15.83
CA ASP A 79 -1.55 -17.47 16.81
C ASP A 79 -2.10 -18.83 17.21
N SER A 80 -1.27 -19.66 17.84
CA SER A 80 -1.68 -20.96 18.37
C SER A 80 -1.26 -21.07 19.83
N PHE A 81 -2.22 -21.32 20.72
CA PHE A 81 -1.96 -21.48 22.15
C PHE A 81 -2.63 -22.76 22.67
N GLU A 82 -1.84 -23.64 23.27
CA GLU A 82 -2.30 -24.93 23.82
C GLU A 82 -3.12 -25.80 22.83
N GLY A 83 -2.81 -25.70 21.53
CA GLY A 83 -3.50 -26.46 20.48
C GLY A 83 -4.80 -25.82 19.98
N TYR A 84 -5.11 -24.60 20.41
CA TYR A 84 -6.20 -23.78 19.86
C TYR A 84 -5.64 -22.67 18.98
N ASP A 85 -6.25 -22.48 17.81
CA ASP A 85 -5.98 -21.33 16.96
C ASP A 85 -6.69 -20.10 17.52
N ILE A 86 -5.92 -19.06 17.83
CA ILE A 86 -6.40 -17.76 18.28
C ILE A 86 -6.21 -16.77 17.15
N SER A 87 -7.31 -16.23 16.62
CA SER A 87 -7.25 -15.09 15.70
C SER A 87 -7.46 -13.80 16.48
N SER A 88 -6.53 -12.87 16.32
CA SER A 88 -6.67 -11.51 16.84
C SER A 88 -6.67 -10.52 15.67
N VAL A 89 -7.59 -9.56 15.73
CA VAL A 89 -7.68 -8.50 14.72
C VAL A 89 -7.28 -7.19 15.38
N ARG A 90 -6.28 -6.52 14.79
CA ARG A 90 -5.87 -5.17 15.18
C ARG A 90 -6.25 -4.20 14.08
N ILE A 91 -6.78 -3.05 14.45
CA ILE A 91 -7.15 -1.99 13.51
C ILE A 91 -6.09 -0.90 13.63
N VAL A 92 -5.51 -0.51 12.49
CA VAL A 92 -4.48 0.52 12.38
C VAL A 92 -4.97 1.59 11.41
N ASP A 93 -4.92 2.85 11.83
CA ASP A 93 -5.17 3.99 10.94
C ASP A 93 -3.98 4.15 9.98
N ALA A 94 -4.25 4.18 8.68
CA ALA A 94 -3.25 4.24 7.64
C ALA A 94 -3.70 5.13 6.47
N GLY A 95 -2.74 5.59 5.67
CA GLY A 95 -3.03 6.25 4.40
C GLY A 95 -3.01 5.23 3.26
N ALA A 96 -3.93 5.39 2.30
CA ALA A 96 -3.95 4.60 1.08
C ALA A 96 -4.19 5.47 -0.16
N PHE A 97 -3.58 5.10 -1.28
CA PHE A 97 -3.82 5.74 -2.55
C PHE A 97 -5.02 5.10 -3.25
N VAL A 98 -6.01 5.94 -3.55
CA VAL A 98 -7.25 5.58 -4.23
C VAL A 98 -7.32 6.39 -5.51
N TRP A 99 -7.91 5.82 -6.55
CA TRP A 99 -8.09 6.55 -7.81
C TRP A 99 -8.79 7.89 -7.60
N ASN A 100 -8.34 8.94 -8.30
CA ASN A 100 -8.87 10.29 -8.13
C ASN A 100 -10.34 10.42 -8.52
N GLN A 101 -10.82 9.57 -9.44
CA GLN A 101 -12.22 9.54 -9.81
C GLN A 101 -13.02 8.64 -8.89
N GLU A 102 -14.27 9.03 -8.63
CA GLU A 102 -15.19 8.24 -7.80
C GLU A 102 -15.79 7.04 -8.56
N LYS A 103 -15.50 6.92 -9.86
CA LYS A 103 -16.00 5.88 -10.74
C LYS A 103 -14.89 5.33 -11.62
N GLU A 104 -15.12 4.12 -12.11
CA GLU A 104 -14.25 3.46 -13.08
C GLU A 104 -14.23 4.22 -14.41
N ASP A 105 -13.06 4.33 -15.02
CA ASP A 105 -12.88 4.86 -16.37
C ASP A 105 -13.16 3.77 -17.42
N GLU A 106 -13.50 4.14 -18.66
CA GLU A 106 -13.77 3.18 -19.77
C GLU A 106 -12.61 2.20 -20.06
N GLY A 107 -11.39 2.50 -19.59
CA GLY A 107 -10.22 1.64 -19.72
C GLY A 107 -9.91 0.76 -18.51
N MET A 108 -10.72 0.84 -17.44
CA MET A 108 -10.52 0.04 -16.23
C MET A 108 -11.29 -1.26 -16.30
N ASN A 109 -10.66 -2.33 -15.81
CA ASN A 109 -11.29 -3.61 -15.60
C ASN A 109 -11.20 -3.97 -14.12
N GLU A 110 -12.33 -4.38 -13.54
CA GLU A 110 -12.37 -4.88 -12.17
C GLU A 110 -11.53 -6.16 -12.07
N LEU A 111 -10.68 -6.26 -11.03
CA LEU A 111 -9.97 -7.52 -10.77
C LEU A 111 -10.96 -8.60 -10.33
N PRO A 112 -10.72 -9.87 -10.68
CA PRO A 112 -11.55 -10.95 -10.18
C PRO A 112 -11.50 -10.98 -8.64
N SER A 113 -12.67 -10.94 -8.02
CA SER A 113 -12.82 -11.19 -6.58
C SER A 113 -13.17 -12.65 -6.33
N THR A 114 -12.90 -13.13 -5.12
CA THR A 114 -13.45 -14.41 -4.67
C THR A 114 -14.95 -14.27 -4.38
N GLU A 115 -15.65 -15.40 -4.18
CA GLU A 115 -17.11 -15.46 -3.97
C GLU A 115 -17.65 -14.57 -2.81
N GLN A 116 -16.77 -13.98 -1.99
CA GLN A 116 -17.14 -13.12 -0.87
C GLN A 116 -16.72 -11.65 -1.08
N GLY A 117 -16.44 -11.23 -2.32
CA GLY A 117 -16.06 -9.84 -2.60
C GLY A 117 -14.70 -9.45 -2.03
N LEU A 118 -13.79 -10.44 -1.92
CA LEU A 118 -12.40 -10.23 -1.54
C LEU A 118 -11.56 -10.07 -2.80
N TYR A 119 -10.92 -8.91 -2.92
CA TYR A 119 -9.90 -8.62 -3.92
C TYR A 119 -8.54 -8.79 -3.27
N THR A 120 -7.62 -9.46 -3.94
CA THR A 120 -6.27 -9.69 -3.43
C THR A 120 -5.25 -9.02 -4.33
N TRP A 121 -4.33 -8.28 -3.72
CA TRP A 121 -3.12 -7.86 -4.39
C TRP A 121 -1.95 -8.67 -3.83
N PRO A 122 -1.51 -9.73 -4.54
CA PRO A 122 -0.48 -10.62 -4.04
C PRO A 122 0.84 -9.87 -3.84
N ILE A 123 1.61 -10.29 -2.83
CA ILE A 123 2.88 -9.65 -2.47
C ILE A 123 3.86 -9.62 -3.63
N ASP A 124 3.92 -10.67 -4.46
CA ASP A 124 4.76 -10.70 -5.66
C ASP A 124 4.36 -9.61 -6.66
N GLY A 125 3.05 -9.36 -6.78
CA GLY A 125 2.53 -8.26 -7.58
C GLY A 125 2.90 -6.90 -7.00
N ILE A 126 2.93 -6.76 -5.67
CA ILE A 126 3.36 -5.53 -4.99
C ILE A 126 4.85 -5.30 -5.20
N LEU A 127 5.69 -6.31 -5.00
CA LEU A 127 7.15 -6.19 -5.16
C LEU A 127 7.56 -5.84 -6.61
N CYS A 128 6.75 -6.24 -7.59
CA CYS A 128 6.94 -5.90 -9.01
C CYS A 128 6.26 -4.58 -9.42
N SER A 129 5.47 -3.94 -8.55
CA SER A 129 4.68 -2.77 -8.89
C SER A 129 5.48 -1.48 -8.97
N GLN A 130 4.94 -0.50 -9.71
CA GLN A 130 5.53 0.84 -9.79
C GLN A 130 5.55 1.54 -8.43
N ILE A 131 4.52 1.33 -7.60
CA ILE A 131 4.43 1.94 -6.27
C ILE A 131 5.57 1.46 -5.36
N TYR A 132 5.96 0.19 -5.43
CA TYR A 132 7.10 -0.32 -4.68
C TYR A 132 8.44 0.25 -5.19
N GLN A 133 8.60 0.40 -6.51
CA GLN A 133 9.78 1.06 -7.07
C GLN A 133 9.88 2.53 -6.64
N ASN A 134 8.75 3.24 -6.59
CA ASN A 134 8.67 4.62 -6.12
C ASN A 134 9.06 4.73 -4.63
N MET A 135 8.65 3.77 -3.80
CA MET A 135 9.08 3.69 -2.40
C MET A 135 10.59 3.48 -2.26
N LEU A 136 11.19 2.58 -3.04
CA LEU A 136 12.64 2.39 -3.06
C LEU A 136 13.39 3.63 -3.54
N ALA A 137 12.85 4.33 -4.55
CA ALA A 137 13.42 5.58 -5.05
C ALA A 137 13.37 6.69 -3.98
N ALA A 138 12.25 6.85 -3.28
CA ALA A 138 12.08 7.81 -2.20
C ALA A 138 13.14 7.65 -1.10
N GLN A 139 13.43 6.41 -0.68
CA GLN A 139 14.47 6.12 0.31
C GLN A 139 15.89 6.46 -0.17
N ARG A 140 16.21 6.14 -1.43
CA ARG A 140 17.53 6.42 -2.01
C ARG A 140 17.78 7.92 -2.12
N ALA A 141 16.78 8.67 -2.56
CA ALA A 141 16.88 10.12 -2.61
C ALA A 141 17.12 10.71 -1.20
N SER A 142 16.50 10.15 -0.14
CA SER A 142 16.62 10.70 1.23
C SER A 142 18.01 10.45 1.78
N THR A 143 18.58 9.31 1.41
CA THR A 143 19.97 8.95 1.70
C THR A 143 20.96 9.92 1.06
N ILE A 144 20.73 10.31 -0.20
CA ILE A 144 21.63 11.20 -0.96
C ILE A 144 21.52 12.64 -0.45
N ASP A 145 20.32 13.15 -0.17
CA ASP A 145 20.14 14.51 0.34
C ASP A 145 20.76 14.68 1.73
N LEU A 146 20.64 13.67 2.60
CA LEU A 146 21.29 13.65 3.91
C LEU A 146 22.83 13.64 3.78
N ALA A 147 23.37 12.89 2.82
CA ALA A 147 24.80 12.88 2.54
C ALA A 147 25.29 14.24 2.05
N ARG A 148 24.52 14.91 1.18
CA ARG A 148 24.85 16.21 0.60
C ARG A 148 24.81 17.36 1.61
N THR A 149 23.89 17.32 2.58
CA THR A 149 23.82 18.30 3.67
C THR A 149 24.84 18.04 4.78
N SER A 150 25.41 16.84 4.86
CA SER A 150 26.45 16.48 5.83
C SER A 150 27.89 16.70 5.34
N ALA A 151 28.08 17.10 4.08
CA ALA A 151 29.39 17.49 3.56
C ALA A 151 29.69 18.94 4.01
N PRO A 152 30.75 19.20 4.80
CA PRO A 152 31.19 20.56 5.04
C PRO A 152 31.78 21.10 3.73
N ASP A 153 31.39 22.32 3.35
CA ASP A 153 32.06 23.10 2.32
C ASP A 153 33.56 23.12 2.63
N ALA A 154 34.37 22.55 1.73
CA ALA A 154 35.83 22.59 1.78
C ALA A 154 36.36 23.79 0.99
#